data_AF-A0A7M2Y8Y1-F1
#
_entry.id   AF-A0A7M2Y8Y1-F1
#
_cell.length_a   1.000
_cell.length_b   1.000
_cell.length_c   1.000
_cell.angle_alpha   90.00
_cell.angle_beta   90.00
_cell.angle_gamma   90.00
#
_symmetry.space_group_name_H-M   'P 1'
#
loop_
_entity.id
_entity.type
_entity.pdbx_description
1 polymer ?
#
loop_
_entity_poly.entity_id
_entity_poly.type
_entity_poly.pdbx_seq_one_letter_code
_entity_poly.pdbx_strand_id
1 'polypeptide(L)'
;MNRFIGIWQNEIGNKLLIKKIDEKKASVTFISGKTNEPIGRPYADNKLTIDMNAELDYYGSSVEVELWEKGKGFMLCLIDNDYKQKAEELSVGISRIVDEKFDFLVNYYHLFEPLSSYKRVKM
;
A
#
# COMPACT_ATOMS: atom_id res chain seq x y z
N MET A 1 -6.49 -8.14 10.42
CA MET A 1 -6.39 -6.70 10.09
C MET A 1 -5.85 -5.84 11.23
N ASN A 2 -6.32 -5.99 12.48
CA ASN A 2 -5.97 -5.10 13.61
C ASN A 2 -4.48 -4.73 13.75
N ARG A 3 -3.56 -5.68 13.51
CA ARG A 3 -2.11 -5.45 13.62
C ARG A 3 -1.54 -4.49 12.57
N PHE A 4 -2.24 -4.23 11.47
CA PHE A 4 -1.80 -3.31 10.41
C PHE A 4 -2.37 -1.90 10.56
N ILE A 5 -3.40 -1.71 11.37
CA ILE A 5 -4.10 -0.42 11.50
C ILE A 5 -3.17 0.62 12.13
N GLY A 6 -3.16 1.83 11.56
CA GLY A 6 -2.39 2.95 12.08
C GLY A 6 -1.66 3.74 11.00
N ILE A 7 -0.74 4.60 11.47
CA ILE A 7 0.12 5.41 10.61
C ILE A 7 1.49 4.74 10.55
N TRP A 8 1.99 4.63 9.33
CA TRP A 8 3.27 4.05 9.01
C TRP A 8 4.09 5.02 8.20
N GLN A 9 5.40 5.04 8.40
CA GLN A 9 6.30 5.91 7.68
C GLN A 9 7.59 5.18 7.31
N ASN A 10 8.05 5.33 6.07
CA ASN A 10 9.35 4.82 5.64
C ASN A 10 10.46 5.88 5.85
N GLU A 11 11.71 5.51 5.57
CA GLU A 11 12.87 6.37 5.83
C GLU A 11 12.89 7.67 5.01
N ILE A 12 12.27 7.68 3.82
CA ILE A 12 12.18 8.88 2.98
C ILE A 12 10.92 9.72 3.26
N GLY A 13 10.14 9.34 4.27
CA GLY A 13 8.97 10.08 4.72
C GLY A 13 7.66 9.75 4.03
N ASN A 14 7.59 8.77 3.12
CA ASN A 14 6.30 8.28 2.62
C ASN A 14 5.48 7.74 3.78
N LYS A 15 4.18 8.03 3.79
CA LYS A 15 3.27 7.59 4.85
C LYS A 15 2.16 6.71 4.30
N LEU A 16 1.80 5.71 5.08
CA LEU A 16 0.59 4.90 4.88
C LEU A 16 -0.34 5.12 6.07
N LEU A 17 -1.60 5.47 5.78
CA LEU A 17 -2.65 5.51 6.77
C LEU A 17 -3.57 4.33 6.50
N ILE A 18 -3.55 3.34 7.38
CA ILE A 18 -4.34 2.11 7.24
C ILE A 18 -5.51 2.18 8.22
N LYS A 19 -6.74 2.21 7.71
CA LYS A 19 -7.98 2.28 8.49
C LYS A 19 -8.78 1.00 8.31
N LYS A 20 -9.26 0.42 9.42
CA LYS A 20 -10.08 -0.80 9.37
C LYS A 20 -11.44 -0.50 8.74
N ILE A 21 -11.86 -1.37 7.81
CA ILE A 21 -13.24 -1.44 7.34
C ILE A 21 -13.94 -2.61 8.05
N ASP A 22 -13.33 -3.79 8.00
CA ASP A 22 -13.80 -4.99 8.70
C ASP A 22 -12.61 -5.88 9.14
N GLU A 23 -12.86 -7.13 9.55
CA GLU A 23 -11.80 -8.04 10.02
C GLU A 23 -10.75 -8.41 8.96
N LYS A 24 -11.13 -8.36 7.68
CA LYS A 24 -10.27 -8.68 6.52
C LYS A 24 -9.95 -7.47 5.66
N LYS A 25 -10.73 -6.39 5.73
CA LYS A 25 -10.61 -5.23 4.82
C LYS A 25 -10.18 -3.96 5.51
N ALA A 26 -9.47 -3.13 4.77
CA ALA A 26 -9.04 -1.80 5.16
C ALA A 26 -9.13 -0.81 3.99
N SER A 27 -9.13 0.47 4.35
CA SER A 27 -8.84 1.58 3.46
C SER A 27 -7.40 2.04 3.71
N VAL A 28 -6.66 2.32 2.65
CA VAL A 28 -5.28 2.80 2.71
C VAL A 28 -5.12 4.11 1.96
N THR A 29 -4.56 5.11 2.64
CA THR A 29 -4.07 6.33 2.00
C THR A 29 -2.55 6.31 1.97
N PHE A 30 -1.97 6.51 0.79
CA PHE A 30 -0.54 6.72 0.59
C PHE A 30 -0.27 8.21 0.43
N ILE A 31 0.71 8.74 1.15
CA ILE A 31 1.15 10.14 1.10
C ILE A 31 2.64 10.13 0.75
N SER A 32 3.04 10.90 -0.27
CA SER A 32 4.44 11.05 -0.63
C SER A 32 5.21 11.79 0.45
N GLY A 33 6.39 11.30 0.82
CA GLY A 33 7.31 12.03 1.70
C GLY A 33 7.89 13.29 1.05
N LYS A 34 7.91 13.35 -0.29
CA LYS A 34 8.46 14.48 -1.04
C LYS A 34 7.53 15.69 -1.05
N THR A 35 6.23 15.45 -1.28
CA THR A 35 5.22 16.52 -1.39
C THR A 35 4.36 16.64 -0.14
N ASN A 36 4.38 15.64 0.74
CA ASN A 36 3.44 15.49 1.85
C ASN A 36 1.95 15.50 1.40
N GLU A 37 1.71 15.09 0.16
CA GLU A 37 0.39 14.97 -0.47
C GLU A 37 0.18 13.54 -1.03
N PRO A 38 -1.07 13.08 -1.17
CA PRO A 38 -1.39 11.88 -1.93
C PRO A 38 -0.94 11.99 -3.38
N ILE A 39 -0.49 10.89 -3.96
CA ILE A 39 0.02 10.85 -5.34
C ILE A 39 -1.15 10.66 -6.31
N GLY A 40 -1.19 11.45 -7.38
CA GLY A 40 -2.07 11.21 -8.51
C GLY A 40 -1.57 10.05 -9.36
N ARG A 41 -2.47 9.16 -9.78
CA ARG A 41 -2.13 7.98 -10.59
C ARG A 41 -2.57 8.19 -12.03
N PRO A 42 -1.65 8.49 -12.98
CA PRO A 42 -2.03 8.80 -14.36
C PRO A 42 -2.77 7.65 -15.06
N TYR A 43 -2.44 6.40 -14.72
CA TYR A 43 -3.10 5.21 -15.25
C TYR A 43 -4.53 4.98 -14.69
N ALA A 44 -4.99 5.82 -13.76
CA ALA A 44 -6.29 5.72 -13.11
C ALA A 44 -7.00 7.09 -13.09
N ASP A 45 -7.01 7.78 -14.24
CA ASP A 45 -7.62 9.11 -14.41
C ASP A 45 -7.12 10.15 -13.39
N ASN A 46 -5.83 10.06 -13.01
CA ASN A 46 -5.21 10.87 -11.97
C ASN A 46 -5.91 10.80 -10.59
N LYS A 47 -6.71 9.74 -10.32
CA LYS A 47 -7.27 9.51 -8.98
C LYS A 47 -6.13 9.45 -7.96
N LEU A 48 -6.32 10.16 -6.85
CA LEU A 48 -5.34 10.22 -5.76
C LEU A 48 -5.26 8.89 -5.00
N THR A 49 -4.10 8.63 -4.40
CA THR A 49 -3.85 7.49 -3.50
C THR A 49 -4.51 7.63 -2.12
N ILE A 50 -5.80 7.98 -2.12
CA ILE A 50 -6.66 8.12 -0.95
C ILE A 50 -7.68 6.99 -0.97
N ASP A 51 -7.99 6.47 0.22
CA ASP A 51 -9.02 5.45 0.46
C ASP A 51 -8.98 4.26 -0.51
N MET A 52 -7.77 3.77 -0.80
CA MET A 52 -7.55 2.60 -1.64
C MET A 52 -8.02 1.34 -0.93
N ASN A 53 -8.64 0.44 -1.69
CA ASN A 53 -9.08 -0.85 -1.16
C ASN A 53 -7.86 -1.68 -0.75
N ALA A 54 -7.94 -2.28 0.43
CA ALA A 54 -6.95 -3.23 0.88
C ALA A 54 -7.60 -4.42 1.58
N GLU A 55 -7.06 -5.60 1.36
CA GLU A 55 -7.54 -6.84 1.96
C GLU A 55 -6.36 -7.64 2.55
N LEU A 56 -6.61 -8.42 3.59
CA LEU A 56 -5.65 -9.43 4.02
C LEU A 56 -5.49 -10.49 2.93
N ASP A 57 -4.26 -10.96 2.74
CA ASP A 57 -4.03 -12.19 1.98
C ASP A 57 -4.69 -13.40 2.66
N TYR A 58 -4.68 -14.54 1.97
CA TYR A 58 -5.30 -15.78 2.45
C TYR A 58 -4.75 -16.23 3.83
N TYR A 59 -3.44 -16.09 4.03
CA TYR A 59 -2.77 -16.45 5.28
C TYR A 59 -2.90 -15.37 6.37
N GLY A 60 -3.46 -14.21 6.01
CA GLY A 60 -3.50 -13.03 6.85
C GLY A 60 -2.11 -12.62 7.33
N SER A 61 -1.06 -12.85 6.52
CA SER A 61 0.35 -12.49 6.71
C SER A 61 0.67 -11.08 6.18
N SER A 62 -0.11 -10.61 5.21
CA SER A 62 0.08 -9.33 4.54
C SER A 62 -1.24 -8.60 4.31
N VAL A 63 -1.13 -7.29 4.06
CA VAL A 63 -2.22 -6.46 3.54
C VAL A 63 -1.88 -6.11 2.09
N GLU A 64 -2.75 -6.49 1.18
CA GLU A 64 -2.64 -6.23 -0.26
C GLU A 64 -3.51 -5.02 -0.60
N VAL A 65 -2.87 -3.94 -1.08
CA VAL A 65 -3.53 -2.66 -1.41
C VAL A 65 -3.64 -2.50 -2.92
N GLU A 66 -4.85 -2.34 -3.42
CA GLU A 66 -5.11 -2.12 -4.83
C GLU A 66 -4.82 -0.67 -5.21
N LEU A 67 -3.82 -0.48 -6.07
CA LEU A 67 -3.38 0.84 -6.47
C LEU A 67 -4.12 1.38 -7.71
N TRP A 68 -5.14 0.68 -8.21
CA TRP A 68 -6.04 1.18 -9.26
C TRP A 68 -7.51 0.93 -8.91
N GLU A 69 -8.01 -0.25 -9.26
CA GLU A 69 -9.38 -0.72 -9.11
C GLU A 69 -9.34 -2.22 -8.82
N LYS A 70 -10.47 -2.77 -8.36
CA LYS A 70 -10.50 -4.18 -7.99
C LYS A 70 -10.10 -5.11 -9.11
N GLY A 71 -9.06 -5.92 -8.87
CA GLY A 71 -8.49 -6.85 -9.84
C GLY A 71 -7.80 -6.17 -11.03
N LYS A 72 -7.36 -4.92 -10.90
CA LYS A 72 -6.62 -4.19 -11.94
C LYS A 72 -5.33 -3.59 -11.41
N GLY A 73 -4.32 -3.62 -12.26
CA GLY A 73 -3.13 -2.80 -12.12
C GLY A 73 -2.09 -3.29 -11.12
N PHE A 74 -1.60 -2.36 -10.31
CA PHE A 74 -0.60 -2.64 -9.28
C PHE A 74 -1.24 -3.05 -7.96
N MET A 75 -0.56 -3.95 -7.26
CA MET A 75 -0.85 -4.32 -5.87
C MET A 75 0.35 -3.96 -5.00
N LEU A 76 0.13 -3.17 -3.95
CA LEU A 76 1.14 -2.92 -2.93
C LEU A 76 0.96 -3.92 -1.80
N CYS A 77 1.95 -4.78 -1.57
CA CYS A 77 1.93 -5.82 -0.55
C CYS A 77 2.67 -5.33 0.69
N LEU A 78 1.99 -5.26 1.83
CA LEU A 78 2.53 -4.85 3.12
C LEU A 78 2.64 -6.07 4.05
N ILE A 79 3.86 -6.54 4.30
CA ILE A 79 4.12 -7.82 4.94
C ILE A 79 4.65 -7.59 6.36
N ASP A 80 4.02 -8.26 7.33
CA ASP A 80 4.54 -8.35 8.70
C ASP A 80 5.34 -9.64 8.85
N ASN A 81 6.66 -9.57 8.67
CA ASN A 81 7.54 -10.75 8.70
C ASN A 81 7.63 -11.40 10.10
N ASP A 82 7.33 -10.65 11.16
CA ASP A 82 7.47 -11.13 12.53
C ASP A 82 6.18 -11.76 13.07
N TYR A 83 5.07 -11.67 12.31
CA TYR A 83 3.74 -12.17 12.70
C TYR A 83 3.31 -11.74 14.12
N LYS A 84 3.71 -10.52 14.52
CA LYS A 84 3.46 -9.99 15.87
C LYS A 84 1.96 -9.71 16.06
N GLN A 85 1.49 -9.73 17.31
CA GLN A 85 0.13 -9.26 17.62
C GLN A 85 -0.07 -7.78 17.23
N LYS A 86 1.00 -6.99 17.24
CA LYS A 86 1.07 -5.62 16.74
C LYS A 86 2.34 -5.48 15.90
N ALA A 87 2.19 -5.35 14.60
CA ALA A 87 3.33 -5.16 13.69
C ALA A 87 4.01 -3.83 14.01
N GLU A 88 5.34 -3.79 14.03
CA GLU A 88 6.13 -2.57 14.25
C GLU A 88 6.84 -2.09 12.98
N GLU A 89 7.06 -3.03 12.06
CA GLU A 89 7.68 -2.81 10.76
C GLU A 89 6.92 -3.62 9.70
N LEU A 90 6.78 -3.05 8.51
CA LEU A 90 6.20 -3.70 7.34
C LEU A 90 7.22 -3.68 6.21
N SER A 91 7.58 -4.87 5.72
CA SER A 91 8.22 -4.97 4.41
C SER A 91 7.22 -4.63 3.32
N VAL A 92 7.69 -4.00 2.26
CA VAL A 92 6.83 -3.60 1.14
C VAL A 92 7.31 -4.25 -0.14
N GLY A 93 6.38 -4.83 -0.86
CA GLY A 93 6.55 -5.24 -2.24
C GLY A 93 5.49 -4.57 -3.11
N ILE A 94 5.74 -4.51 -4.39
CA ILE A 94 4.69 -4.15 -5.36
C ILE A 94 4.69 -5.20 -6.46
N SER A 95 3.52 -5.64 -6.85
CA SER A 95 3.31 -6.53 -7.97
C SER A 95 2.36 -5.88 -8.97
N ARG A 96 2.34 -6.41 -10.20
CA ARG A 96 1.37 -6.02 -11.22
C ARG A 96 0.74 -7.26 -11.81
N ILE A 97 -0.43 -7.09 -12.41
CA ILE A 97 -1.00 -8.12 -13.27
C ILE A 97 -0.12 -8.29 -14.52
N VAL A 98 0.23 -9.55 -14.81
CA VAL A 98 1.00 -9.95 -15.99
C VAL A 98 0.03 -10.32 -17.10
N ASP A 99 -0.38 -9.31 -17.86
CA ASP A 99 -1.26 -9.39 -19.02
C ASP A 99 -0.83 -8.24 -19.97
N GLU A 100 -0.72 -8.49 -21.27
CA GLU A 100 -0.25 -7.52 -22.28
C GLU A 100 -1.05 -6.21 -22.21
N LYS A 101 -2.35 -6.28 -21.87
CA LYS A 101 -3.20 -5.09 -21.72
C LYS A 101 -2.77 -4.16 -20.58
N PHE A 102 -1.92 -4.63 -19.67
CA PHE A 102 -1.43 -3.90 -18.50
C PHE A 102 0.08 -3.62 -18.56
N ASP A 103 0.78 -3.97 -19.64
CA ASP A 103 2.23 -3.77 -19.72
C ASP A 103 2.64 -2.29 -19.66
N PHE A 104 1.76 -1.40 -20.11
CA PHE A 104 1.96 0.05 -19.99
C PHE A 104 2.20 0.52 -18.55
N LEU A 105 1.76 -0.26 -17.55
CA LEU A 105 1.93 0.07 -16.13
C LEU A 105 3.39 0.12 -15.71
N VAL A 106 4.30 -0.59 -16.39
CA VAL A 106 5.74 -0.58 -16.06
C VAL A 106 6.30 0.84 -15.96
N ASN A 107 5.75 1.77 -16.76
CA ASN A 107 6.16 3.17 -16.78
C ASN A 107 5.80 3.96 -15.51
N TYR A 108 4.93 3.43 -14.65
CA TYR A 108 4.38 4.12 -13.48
C TYR A 108 4.79 3.52 -12.13
N TYR A 109 5.63 2.47 -12.14
CA TYR A 109 6.14 1.85 -10.91
C TYR A 109 6.86 2.86 -9.99
N HIS A 110 7.62 3.78 -10.60
CA HIS A 110 8.39 4.82 -9.92
C HIS A 110 7.57 5.73 -8.99
N LEU A 111 6.24 5.78 -9.15
CA LEU A 111 5.35 6.55 -8.28
C LEU A 111 5.36 6.04 -6.84
N PHE A 112 5.66 4.76 -6.63
CA PHE A 112 5.62 4.11 -5.32
C PHE A 112 7.00 3.82 -4.75
N GLU A 113 8.06 4.17 -5.48
CA GLU A 113 9.44 4.02 -5.03
C GLU A 113 9.86 5.11 -4.02
N PRO A 114 10.85 4.81 -3.17
CA PRO A 114 11.46 3.50 -2.94
C PRO A 114 10.56 2.57 -2.12
N LEU A 115 10.72 1.26 -2.35
CA LEU A 115 10.09 0.19 -1.58
C LEU A 115 10.85 -0.15 -0.29
N SER A 116 11.28 0.88 0.44
CA SER A 116 11.87 0.72 1.77
C SER A 116 10.81 0.33 2.79
N SER A 117 11.19 -0.41 3.83
CA SER A 117 10.26 -0.81 4.88
C SER A 117 9.61 0.38 5.58
N TYR A 118 8.39 0.15 6.08
CA TYR A 118 7.60 1.13 6.79
C TYR A 118 7.62 0.82 8.29
N LYS A 119 7.96 1.80 9.11
CA LYS A 119 7.90 1.69 10.58
C LYS A 119 6.64 2.35 11.09
N ARG A 120 6.06 1.76 12.13
CA ARG A 120 4.89 2.35 12.79
C ARG A 120 5.26 3.68 13.45
N VAL A 121 4.48 4.72 13.17
CA VAL A 121 4.61 6.00 13.88
C VAL A 121 3.98 5.83 15.27
N LYS A 122 4.80 5.96 16.32
CA LYS A 122 4.31 6.01 17.71
C LYS A 122 3.73 7.40 17.96
N MET A 123 2.48 7.45 18.40
CA MET A 123 1.88 8.66 19.00
C MET A 123 2.30 8.75 20.46
#